data_AF-A0A351Y4M7-F1
#
_entry.id   AF-A0A351Y4M7-F1
#
_cell.length_a   1.000
_cell.length_b   1.000
_cell.length_c   1.000
_cell.angle_alpha   90.00
_cell.angle_beta   90.00
_cell.angle_gamma   90.00
#
_symmetry.space_group_name_H-M   'P 1'
#
loop_
_entity.id
_entity.type
_entity.pdbx_description
1 polymer ?
#
loop_
_entity_poly.entity_id
_entity_poly.type
_entity_poly.pdbx_seq_one_letter_code
_entity_poly.pdbx_strand_id
1 'polypeptide(L)' 'MIDLIEYVHSKFDLENLAELTIELNPYPEEEVLDFVKTLNKKYPKISRMRYSFGIQSFDDEVLKIT' A
#
# COMPACT_ATOMS: atom_id res chain seq x y z
N MET A 1 -8.19 1.73 5.48
CA MET A 1 -7.18 0.73 5.00
C MET A 1 -6.56 -0.04 6.16
N ILE A 2 -6.00 0.62 7.18
CA ILE A 2 -5.44 -0.06 8.36
C ILE A 2 -6.48 -0.96 9.03
N ASP A 3 -7.71 -0.47 9.22
CA ASP A 3 -8.79 -1.28 9.81
C ASP A 3 -9.16 -2.50 8.97
N LEU A 4 -8.95 -2.45 7.64
CA LEU A 4 -9.16 -3.59 6.76
C LEU A 4 -8.09 -4.65 6.98
N ILE A 5 -6.81 -4.25 7.11
CA ILE A 5 -5.72 -5.17 7.41
C ILE A 5 -5.96 -5.83 8.77
N GLU A 6 -6.32 -5.06 9.80
CA GLU A 6 -6.68 -5.60 11.12
C GLU A 6 -7.88 -6.54 11.04
N TYR A 7 -8.90 -6.19 10.26
CA TYR A 7 -10.06 -7.05 10.06
C TYR A 7 -9.67 -8.38 9.42
N VAL A 8 -8.84 -8.37 8.38
CA VAL A 8 -8.33 -9.60 7.74
C VAL A 8 -7.51 -10.43 8.75
N HIS A 9 -6.61 -9.81 9.51
CA HIS A 9 -5.87 -10.46 10.60
C HIS A 9 -6.80 -11.08 11.66
N SER A 10 -7.97 -10.48 11.92
CA SER A 10 -8.94 -11.03 12.88
C SER A 10 -9.73 -12.23 12.35
N LYS A 11 -9.72 -12.45 11.02
CA LYS A 11 -10.50 -13.50 10.35
C LYS A 11 -9.66 -14.66 9.85
N PHE A 12 -8.37 -14.45 9.62
CA PHE A 12 -7.48 -15.44 9.05
C PHE A 12 -6.20 -15.55 9.88
N ASP A 13 -5.66 -16.76 9.99
CA ASP A 13 -4.32 -16.96 10.52
C ASP A 13 -3.29 -16.55 9.46
N LEU A 14 -2.49 -15.54 9.79
CA LEU A 14 -1.49 -14.94 8.92
C LEU A 14 -0.07 -15.09 9.46
N GLU A 15 0.16 -16.00 10.42
CA GLU A 15 1.48 -16.22 11.03
C GLU A 15 2.56 -16.50 9.97
N ASN A 16 2.19 -17.22 8.90
CA ASN A 16 3.07 -17.60 7.81
C ASN A 16 2.83 -16.79 6.52
N LEU A 17 2.28 -15.58 6.63
CA LEU A 17 2.06 -14.72 5.46
C LEU A 17 3.40 -14.36 4.80
N ALA A 18 3.64 -14.92 3.63
CA ALA A 18 4.87 -14.69 2.88
C ALA A 18 4.99 -13.22 2.43
N GLU A 19 3.88 -12.60 2.03
CA GLU A 19 3.86 -11.25 1.47
C GLU A 19 2.51 -10.55 1.62
N LEU A 20 2.56 -9.26 1.94
CA LEU A 20 1.44 -8.33 1.78
C LEU A 20 1.78 -7.32 0.68
N THR A 21 0.99 -7.28 -0.38
CA THR A 21 1.12 -6.29 -1.47
C THR A 21 -0.04 -5.30 -1.42
N ILE A 22 0.27 -4.02 -1.57
CA ILE A 22 -0.71 -2.93 -1.62
C ILE A 22 -0.49 -2.12 -2.90
N GLU A 23 -1.54 -1.94 -3.67
CA GLU A 23 -1.55 -1.07 -4.85
C GLU A 23 -2.10 0.31 -4.47
N LEU A 24 -1.38 1.36 -4.87
CA LEU A 24 -1.65 2.74 -4.47
C LEU A 24 -1.50 3.68 -5.66
N ASN A 25 -2.21 4.80 -5.63
CA ASN A 25 -1.83 5.96 -6.43
C ASN A 25 -0.68 6.71 -5.71
N PRO A 26 0.26 7.30 -6.45
CA PRO A 26 1.38 8.04 -5.87
C PRO A 26 1.00 9.45 -5.37
N TYR A 27 -0.24 9.90 -5.60
CA TYR A 27 -0.70 11.25 -5.28
C TYR A 27 -1.85 11.23 -4.26
N PRO A 28 -1.88 12.14 -3.27
CA PRO A 28 -0.84 13.12 -2.94
C PRO A 28 0.42 12.47 -2.34
N GLU A 29 1.60 12.94 -2.74
CA GLU A 29 2.89 12.29 -2.39
C GLU A 29 3.10 12.16 -0.88
N GLU A 30 2.94 13.25 -0.13
CA GLU A 30 3.19 13.26 1.31
C GLU A 30 2.28 12.28 2.06
N GLU A 31 1.00 12.28 1.73
CA GLU A 31 0.01 11.38 2.35
C GLU A 31 0.33 9.92 2.07
N VAL A 32 0.73 9.61 0.83
CA VAL A 32 1.10 8.25 0.42
C VAL A 32 2.37 7.80 1.12
N LEU A 33 3.39 8.66 1.20
CA LEU A 33 4.64 8.36 1.91
C LEU A 33 4.41 8.13 3.40
N ASP A 34 3.58 8.97 4.04
CA ASP A 34 3.26 8.82 5.46
C ASP A 34 2.42 7.57 5.73
N PHE A 35 1.51 7.21 4.81
CA PHE A 35 0.79 5.94 4.86
C PHE A 35 1.74 4.74 4.80
N VAL A 36 2.67 4.71 3.82
CA VAL A 36 3.68 3.66 3.67
C VAL A 36 4.54 3.55 4.93
N LYS A 37 5.03 4.67 5.47
CA LYS A 37 5.81 4.66 6.72
C LYS A 37 5.00 4.10 7.89
N THR A 38 3.74 4.50 8.00
CA THR A 38 2.84 4.06 9.07
C THR A 38 2.62 2.54 9.02
N LEU A 39 2.38 1.98 7.84
CA LEU A 39 2.20 0.54 7.66
C LEU A 39 3.46 -0.26 8.00
N ASN A 40 4.63 0.17 7.51
CA ASN A 40 5.90 -0.49 7.82
C ASN A 40 6.21 -0.46 9.32
N LYS A 41 5.87 0.64 10.01
CA LYS A 41 6.03 0.75 11.47
C LYS A 41 5.04 -0.16 12.22
N LYS A 42 3.80 -0.27 11.74
CA LYS A 42 2.74 -1.02 12.42
C LYS A 42 2.89 -2.53 12.25
N TYR A 43 3.38 -2.99 11.10
CA TYR A 43 3.48 -4.41 10.77
C TYR A 43 4.94 -4.84 10.49
N PRO A 44 5.88 -4.67 11.43
CA PRO A 44 7.29 -4.95 11.22
C PRO A 44 7.61 -6.44 11.05
N LYS A 45 6.65 -7.32 11.36
CA LYS A 45 6.79 -8.78 11.32
C LYS A 45 6.34 -9.41 10.00
N ILE A 46 5.70 -8.66 9.10
CA ILE A 46 5.34 -9.17 7.79
C ILE A 46 6.65 -9.38 7.01
N SER A 47 6.93 -10.63 6.62
CA SER A 47 8.20 -11.00 6.01
C SER A 47 8.52 -10.19 4.75
N ARG A 48 7.49 -9.83 3.98
CA ARG A 48 7.62 -8.96 2.80
C ARG A 48 6.42 -8.04 2.67
N MET A 49 6.65 -6.74 2.89
CA MET A 49 5.67 -5.70 2.61
C MET A 49 6.03 -5.00 1.30
N ARG A 50 5.14 -5.03 0.31
CA ARG A 50 5.38 -4.50 -1.03
C ARG A 50 4.32 -3.47 -1.41
N TYR A 51 4.77 -2.42 -2.09
CA TYR A 51 3.92 -1.37 -2.63
C TYR A 51 4.07 -1.32 -4.15
N SER A 52 2.96 -1.10 -4.85
CA SER A 52 2.95 -0.87 -6.30
C SER A 52 2.23 0.44 -6.57
N PHE A 53 2.87 1.32 -7.33
CA PHE A 53 2.33 2.64 -7.66
C PHE A 53 1.91 2.71 -9.12
N GLY A 54 0.65 3.06 -9.34
CA GLY A 54 0.12 3.30 -10.68
C GLY A 54 0.52 4.69 -11.18
N ILE A 55 1.66 4.79 -11.89
CA ILE A 55 2.12 6.06 -12.48
C ILE A 55 1.24 6.50 -13.66
N GLN A 56 0.64 5.53 -14.38
CA GLN A 56 -0.18 5.71 -15.58
C GLN A 56 0.62 6.23 -16.80
N SER A 57 1.17 7.45 -16.71
CA SER A 57 1.95 8.09 -17.77
C SER A 57 2.91 9.12 -17.16
N PHE A 58 4.02 9.41 -17.85
CA PHE A 58 4.88 10.56 -17.55
C PHE A 58 4.55 11.80 -18.40
N ASP A 59 3.52 11.70 -19.26
CA ASP A 59 3.03 12.77 -20.11
C ASP A 59 1.76 13.37 -19.50
N ASP A 60 1.86 14.61 -19.02
CA ASP A 60 0.75 15.35 -18.41
C ASP A 60 -0.41 15.60 -19.38
N GLU A 61 -0.14 15.72 -20.68
CA GLU A 61 -1.22 15.89 -21.67
C GLU A 61 -2.04 14.61 -21.80
N VAL A 62 -1.39 13.44 -21.74
CA VAL A 62 -2.09 12.16 -21.69
C VAL A 62 -2.95 12.05 -20.43
N LEU A 63 -2.46 12.52 -19.28
CA LEU A 63 -3.20 12.48 -18.02
C LEU A 63 -4.45 13.39 -18.02
N LYS A 64 -4.46 14.46 -18.83
CA LYS A 64 -5.59 15.39 -18.97
C LYS A 64 -6.68 14.92 -19.94
N ILE A 65 -6.42 13.90 -20.76
CA ILE A 65 -7.38 13.39 -21.77
C ILE A 65 -8.50 12.55 -21.14
N THR A 66 -8.34 12.14 -19.88
CA THR A 66 -9.28 11.36 -19.06
C THR A 66 -10.16 12.23 -18.17
#